data_AF-A0A2V8UMZ5-F1
#
_entry.id   AF-A0A2V8UMZ5-F1
#
_cell.length_a   1.000
_cell.length_b   1.000
_cell.length_c   1.000
_cell.angle_alpha   90.00
_cell.angle_beta   90.00
_cell.angle_gamma   90.00
#
_symmetry.space_group_name_H-M   'P 1'
#
loop_
_entity.id
_entity.type
_entity.pdbx_description
1 polymer ?
#
loop_
_entity_poly.entity_id
_entity_poly.type
_entity_poly.pdbx_seq_one_letter_code
_entity_poly.pdbx_strand_id
1 'polypeptide(L)' 'MVYVKSLLAGIAALLVASVLYFYIYYAVLIRPTLPKVPPGTTVGLDIHIFELRLFWLIALFSFAIGFYWEFRRAAR' A
#
# COMPACT_ATOMS: atom_id res chain seq x y z
N MET A 1 -20.10 -3.01 -19.50
CA MET A 1 -18.77 -3.43 -19.00
C MET A 1 -18.01 -2.36 -18.19
N VAL A 2 -18.53 -1.14 -18.03
CA VAL A 2 -17.86 -0.04 -17.29
C VAL A 2 -17.54 -0.39 -15.82
N TYR A 3 -18.45 -1.09 -15.14
CA TYR A 3 -18.25 -1.51 -13.75
C TYR A 3 -17.07 -2.47 -13.56
N VAL A 4 -16.92 -3.47 -14.45
CA VAL A 4 -15.81 -4.44 -14.39
C VAL A 4 -14.47 -3.75 -14.61
N LYS A 5 -14.41 -2.81 -15.56
CA LYS A 5 -13.19 -2.02 -15.83
C LYS A 5 -12.82 -1.13 -14.65
N SER A 6 -13.81 -0.47 -14.04
CA SER A 6 -13.61 0.38 -12.87
C SER A 6 -13.18 -0.43 -11.64
N LEU A 7 -13.73 -1.63 -11.47
CA LEU A 7 -13.31 -2.57 -10.43
C LEU A 7 -11.83 -2.96 -10.59
N LEU A 8 -11.41 -3.34 -11.80
CA LEU A 8 -10.02 -3.69 -12.08
C LEU A 8 -9.05 -2.52 -11.82
N ALA A 9 -9.46 -1.29 -12.18
CA ALA A 9 -8.67 -0.09 -11.88
C ALA A 9 -8.54 0.17 -10.37
N GLY A 10 -9.63 -0.02 -9.60
CA GLY A 10 -9.60 0.04 -8.15
C GLY A 10 -8.67 -1.01 -7.53
N ILE A 11 -8.75 -2.26 -7.99
CA ILE A 11 -7.86 -3.36 -7.52
C ILE A 11 -6.40 -3.05 -7.84
N ALA A 12 -6.11 -2.58 -9.06
CA ALA A 12 -4.75 -2.20 -9.45
C ALA A 12 -4.21 -1.06 -8.58
N ALA A 13 -5.02 -0.03 -8.32
CA ALA A 13 -4.66 1.07 -7.43
C ALA A 13 -4.39 0.58 -6.00
N LEU A 14 -5.21 -0.32 -5.48
CA LEU A 14 -5.04 -0.93 -4.16
C LEU A 14 -3.74 -1.73 -4.06
N LEU A 15 -3.41 -2.54 -5.08
CA LEU A 15 -2.16 -3.31 -5.11
C LEU A 15 -0.95 -2.39 -5.10
N VAL A 16 -0.94 -1.37 -5.95
CA VAL A 16 0.16 -0.39 -6.02
C VAL A 16 0.30 0.37 -4.71
N ALA A 17 -0.81 0.85 -4.13
CA ALA A 17 -0.81 1.56 -2.86
C ALA A 17 -0.32 0.67 -1.70
N SER A 18 -0.67 -0.62 -1.72
CA SER A 18 -0.21 -1.58 -0.72
C SER A 18 1.30 -1.76 -0.77
N VAL A 19 1.88 -1.97 -1.96
CA VAL A 19 3.33 -2.11 -2.14
C VAL A 19 4.06 -0.83 -1.71
N LEU A 20 3.54 0.33 -2.13
CA LEU A 20 4.10 1.63 -1.74
C LEU A 20 4.04 1.86 -0.24
N TYR A 21 2.95 1.47 0.43
CA TYR A 21 2.82 1.58 1.86
C TYR A 21 3.94 0.83 2.58
N PHE A 22 4.14 -0.45 2.27
CA PHE A 22 5.20 -1.24 2.90
C PHE A 22 6.59 -0.66 2.63
N TYR A 23 6.85 -0.25 1.39
CA TYR A 23 8.14 0.32 1.01
C TYR A 23 8.43 1.64 1.75
N ILE A 24 7.48 2.58 1.75
CA ILE A 24 7.62 3.89 2.39
C ILE A 24 7.70 3.73 3.90
N TYR A 25 6.82 2.92 4.50
CA TYR A 25 6.83 2.66 5.94
C TYR A 25 8.17 2.07 6.38
N TYR A 26 8.69 1.09 5.64
CA TYR A 26 10.00 0.52 5.91
C TYR A 26 11.12 1.54 5.75
N ALA A 27 11.17 2.28 4.64
CA ALA A 27 12.26 3.21 4.35
C ALA A 27 12.29 4.42 5.30
N VAL A 28 11.12 4.91 5.72
CA VAL A 28 10.99 6.16 6.50
C VAL A 28 10.92 5.91 7.99
N LEU A 29 10.21 4.87 8.44
CA LEU A 29 9.97 4.65 9.86
C LEU A 29 10.88 3.56 10.43
N ILE A 30 11.05 2.45 9.71
CA ILE A 30 11.79 1.30 10.24
C ILE A 30 13.30 1.49 10.04
N ARG A 31 13.75 1.75 8.82
CA ARG A 31 15.16 1.85 8.45
C ARG A 31 15.99 2.79 9.35
N PRO A 32 15.50 3.97 9.77
CA PRO A 32 16.27 4.86 10.66
C PRO A 32 16.39 4.33 12.09
N THR A 33 15.43 3.50 12.53
CA THR A 33 15.42 2.93 13.90
C THR A 33 16.19 1.62 14.01
N LEU A 34 16.55 1.00 12.88
CA LEU A 34 17.29 -0.25 12.89
C LEU A 34 18.71 -0.05 13.43
N PRO A 35 19.13 -0.84 14.43
CA PRO A 35 20.51 -0.81 14.91
C PRO A 35 21.47 -1.26 13.80
N LYS A 36 22.69 -0.70 13.79
CA LYS A 36 23.75 -1.14 12.89
C LYS A 36 24.25 -2.50 13.34
N VAL A 37 23.82 -3.56 12.65
CA VAL A 37 24.17 -4.94 12.99
C VAL A 37 25.39 -5.39 12.17
N PRO A 38 26.35 -6.12 12.76
CA PRO A 38 27.51 -6.64 12.02
C PRO A 38 27.10 -7.49 10.80
N PRO A 39 27.86 -7.41 9.69
CA PRO A 39 27.60 -8.27 8.54
C PRO A 39 27.72 -9.74 8.94
N GLY A 40 26.65 -10.52 8.71
CA GLY A 40 26.57 -11.93 9.08
C GLY A 40 25.55 -12.26 10.17
N THR A 41 24.96 -11.25 10.83
CA THR A 41 23.87 -11.45 11.78
C THR A 41 22.52 -11.18 11.11
N THR A 42 21.58 -12.11 11.20
CA THR A 42 20.21 -11.95 10.69
C THR A 42 19.37 -11.16 11.70
N VAL A 43 18.76 -10.06 11.24
CA VAL A 43 17.80 -9.30 12.03
C VAL A 43 16.41 -9.67 11.55
N GLY A 44 15.66 -10.38 12.40
CA GLY A 44 14.25 -10.65 12.15
C GLY A 44 13.44 -9.37 12.30
N LEU A 45 12.56 -9.09 11.34
CA LEU A 45 11.67 -7.95 11.37
C LEU A 45 10.27 -8.44 11.73
N ASP A 46 9.76 -8.01 12.89
CA ASP A 46 8.43 -8.41 13.33
C ASP A 46 7.36 -7.65 12.54
N ILE A 47 6.38 -8.39 12.06
CA ILE A 47 5.29 -7.90 11.21
C ILE A 47 4.34 -7.00 12.01
N HIS A 48 4.31 -7.14 13.34
CA HIS A 48 3.55 -6.27 14.24
C HIS A 48 4.02 -4.81 14.25
N ILE A 49 5.22 -4.53 13.73
CA ILE A 49 5.77 -3.17 13.65
C ILE A 49 5.01 -2.34 12.60
N PHE A 50 4.31 -2.97 11.66
CA PHE A 50 3.47 -2.29 10.69
C PHE A 50 2.11 -1.92 11.30
N GLU A 51 1.77 -0.64 11.32
CA GLU A 51 0.43 -0.18 11.75
C GLU A 51 -0.64 -0.61 10.73
N LEU A 52 -1.23 -1.80 10.94
CA LEU A 52 -2.27 -2.35 10.07
C LEU A 52 -3.49 -1.43 9.92
N ARG A 53 -3.80 -0.62 10.94
CA ARG A 53 -4.95 0.31 10.89
C ARG A 53 -4.78 1.38 9.80
N LEU A 54 -3.60 1.97 9.68
CA LEU A 54 -3.31 2.97 8.64
C LEU A 54 -3.26 2.34 7.26
N PHE A 55 -2.74 1.11 7.16
CA PHE A 55 -2.77 0.33 5.93
C PHE A 55 -4.19 0.17 5.39
N TRP A 56 -5.14 -0.25 6.23
CA TRP A 56 -6.53 -0.46 5.80
C TRP A 56 -7.20 0.82 5.30
N LEU A 57 -6.91 1.97 5.93
CA LEU A 57 -7.41 3.25 5.46
C LEU A 57 -6.85 3.59 4.07
N ILE A 58 -5.54 3.47 3.87
CA ILE A 58 -4.89 3.77 2.59
C ILE A 58 -5.36 2.81 1.50
N ALA A 59 -5.52 1.52 1.81
CA ALA A 59 -6.05 0.51 0.91
C ALA A 59 -7.49 0.87 0.47
N LEU A 60 -8.36 1.22 1.42
CA LEU A 60 -9.74 1.61 1.13
C LEU A 60 -9.81 2.88 0.26
N PHE A 61 -9.04 3.91 0.61
CA PHE A 61 -9.04 5.17 -0.14
C PHE A 61 -8.45 5.00 -1.55
N SER A 62 -7.34 4.29 -1.70
CA SER A 62 -6.73 4.04 -3.01
C SER A 62 -7.66 3.26 -3.94
N PHE A 63 -8.34 2.23 -3.42
CA PHE A 63 -9.36 1.49 -4.16
C PHE A 63 -10.52 2.40 -4.58
N ALA A 64 -11.08 3.17 -3.64
CA ALA A 64 -12.21 4.06 -3.90
C ALA A 64 -11.87 5.13 -4.94
N ILE A 65 -10.67 5.70 -4.88
CA ILE A 65 -10.18 6.69 -5.85
C ILE A 65 -10.00 6.03 -7.23
N GLY A 66 -9.34 4.89 -7.32
CA GLY A 66 -9.12 4.17 -8.58
C GLY A 66 -10.43 3.76 -9.26
N PHE A 67 -11.38 3.27 -8.46
CA PHE A 67 -12.72 2.93 -8.92
C PHE A 67 -13.50 4.16 -9.41
N TYR A 68 -13.55 5.22 -8.59
CA TYR A 68 -14.30 6.43 -8.90
C TYR A 68 -13.74 7.14 -10.13
N TRP A 69 -12.41 7.15 -10.29
CA TRP A 69 -11.76 7.79 -11.43
C TRP A 69 -12.19 7.18 -12.77
N GLU A 70 -12.12 5.85 -12.91
CA GLU A 70 -12.56 5.19 -14.14
C GLU A 70 -14.07 5.26 -14.32
N PHE A 71 -14.85 5.18 -13.24
CA PHE A 71 -16.30 5.33 -13.32
C PHE A 71 -16.71 6.72 -13.83
N ARG A 72 -16.10 7.78 -13.29
CA ARG A 72 -16.32 9.16 -13.74
C ARG A 72 -15.91 9.35 -15.20
N ARG A 73 -14.80 8.75 -15.61
CA ARG A 73 -14.27 8.86 -16.98
C ARG A 73 -15.17 8.17 -18.00
N ALA A 74 -15.84 7.09 -17.62
CA ALA A 74 -16.78 6.39 -18.47
C ALA A 74 -18.18 7.01 -18.50
N ALA A 75 -18.50 7.90 -17.57
CA ALA A 75 -19.76 8.65 -17.52
C ALA A 75 -19.70 9.99 -18.29
N ARG A 76 -18.51 10.40 -18.73
CA ARG A 76 -18.30 11.50 -19.69
C ARG A 76 -18.23 10.95 -21.10
#